data_AF-A0A5C4NA86-F1
#
_entry.id   AF-A0A5C4NA86-F1
#
_cell.length_a   1.000
_cell.length_b   1.000
_cell.length_c   1.000
_cell.angle_alpha   90.00
_cell.angle_beta   90.00
_cell.angle_gamma   90.00
#
_symmetry.space_group_name_H-M   'P 1'
#
loop_
_entity.id
_entity.type
_entity.pdbx_description
1 polymer ?
#
loop_
_entity_poly.entity_id
_entity_poly.type
_entity_poly.pdbx_seq_one_letter_code
_entity_poly.pdbx_strand_id
1 'polypeptide(L)'
;MIHETDGILMLMRSYQVEAAEAITRQVERSREGGYIWHATGSGKTLTSFKAAQNLLALPKVAKVVFVVDRADLDYQTIQEFNRFEKGSVDATDNTRALVRQLGDPDTRLVVTTIQKLNTALSRERHAAVMERIKDDRIVFIFDECHRSQFGEAHGRIRTHFKAAQMFGFTGTPILAKNAVQSRTTKDLFGECLHRYILTDAIRDANVLPFAVEYWGPAEAGTTTRPGATFTSTPM
;
A
#
# COMPACT_ATOMS: atom_id res chain seq x y z
N MET A 1 -13.35 9.65 11.97
CA MET A 1 -13.45 8.24 11.52
C MET A 1 -12.71 7.38 12.54
N ILE A 2 -13.35 6.35 13.09
CA ILE A 2 -12.85 5.54 14.22
C ILE A 2 -12.30 4.20 13.69
N HIS A 3 -11.16 3.76 14.23
CA HIS A 3 -10.63 2.39 14.10
C HIS A 3 -10.29 1.86 15.50
N GLU A 4 -10.48 0.56 15.74
CA GLU A 4 -10.25 -0.04 17.06
C GLU A 4 -9.22 -1.16 16.92
N THR A 5 -8.07 -1.00 17.58
CA THR A 5 -7.02 -2.02 17.67
C THR A 5 -6.79 -2.33 19.14
N ASP A 6 -6.94 -3.60 19.53
CA ASP A 6 -6.71 -4.09 20.91
C ASP A 6 -7.45 -3.33 22.03
N GLY A 7 -8.67 -2.87 21.74
CA GLY A 7 -9.50 -2.11 22.70
C GLY A 7 -9.08 -0.64 22.84
N ILE A 8 -8.16 -0.16 22.01
CA ILE A 8 -7.76 1.24 21.94
C ILE A 8 -8.47 1.88 20.76
N LEU A 9 -9.28 2.90 21.07
CA LEU A 9 -9.92 3.76 20.09
C LEU A 9 -8.87 4.62 19.39
N MET A 10 -8.61 4.35 18.12
CA MET A 10 -7.74 5.18 17.27
C MET A 10 -8.59 6.14 16.42
N LEU A 11 -8.34 7.43 16.63
CA LEU A 11 -8.89 8.47 15.78
C LEU A 11 -7.91 8.74 14.63
N MET A 12 -8.42 8.64 13.40
CA MET A 12 -7.63 8.98 12.22
C MET A 12 -7.34 10.47 12.17
N ARG A 13 -6.10 10.82 11.80
CA ARG A 13 -5.67 12.20 11.57
C ARG A 13 -6.27 12.73 10.27
N SER A 14 -6.38 14.05 10.13
CA SER A 14 -7.01 14.71 8.97
C SER A 14 -6.43 14.23 7.64
N TYR A 15 -5.10 14.16 7.50
CA TYR A 15 -4.44 13.69 6.27
C TYR A 15 -4.75 12.23 5.92
N GLN A 16 -5.07 11.39 6.92
CA GLN A 16 -5.45 10.00 6.71
C GLN A 16 -6.88 9.91 6.21
N VAL A 17 -7.79 10.70 6.79
CA VAL A 17 -9.18 10.81 6.33
C VAL A 17 -9.23 11.32 4.89
N GLU A 18 -8.53 12.41 4.61
CA GLU A 18 -8.48 12.99 3.25
C GLU A 18 -7.91 12.02 2.22
N ALA A 19 -6.87 11.25 2.57
CA ALA A 19 -6.31 10.25 1.68
C ALA A 19 -7.29 9.09 1.38
N ALA A 20 -7.98 8.57 2.40
CA ALA A 20 -8.96 7.51 2.24
C ALA A 20 -10.18 7.97 1.42
N GLU A 21 -10.62 9.21 1.63
CA GLU A 21 -11.70 9.81 0.84
C GLU A 21 -11.26 10.12 -0.59
N ALA A 22 -10.01 10.54 -0.81
CA ALA A 22 -9.49 10.80 -2.16
C ALA A 22 -9.55 9.54 -3.04
N ILE A 23 -9.19 8.37 -2.48
CA ILE A 23 -9.34 7.06 -3.16
C ILE A 23 -10.82 6.78 -3.46
N THR A 24 -11.70 6.99 -2.48
CA THR A 24 -13.14 6.78 -2.64
C THR A 24 -13.69 7.65 -3.78
N ARG A 25 -13.38 8.95 -3.77
CA ARG A 25 -13.75 9.91 -4.83
C ARG A 25 -13.21 9.49 -6.19
N GLN A 26 -11.99 8.99 -6.26
CA GLN A 26 -11.37 8.51 -7.51
C GLN A 26 -12.14 7.31 -8.08
N VAL A 27 -12.44 6.29 -7.25
CA VAL A 27 -13.27 5.15 -7.65
C VAL A 27 -14.69 5.60 -8.04
N GLU A 28 -15.21 6.65 -7.42
CA GLU A 28 -16.55 7.11 -7.76
C GLU A 28 -16.64 7.76 -9.13
N ARG A 29 -15.63 8.55 -9.49
CA ARG A 29 -15.62 9.45 -10.64
C ARG A 29 -14.95 8.89 -11.89
N SER A 30 -14.05 7.91 -11.74
CA SER A 30 -13.27 7.39 -12.85
C SER A 30 -13.01 5.88 -12.76
N ARG A 31 -12.38 5.35 -13.81
CA ARG A 31 -11.80 4.00 -13.86
C ARG A 31 -10.28 4.01 -13.67
N GLU A 32 -9.71 5.16 -13.34
CA GLU A 32 -8.28 5.31 -13.13
C GLU A 32 -7.89 4.92 -11.70
N GLY A 33 -6.65 4.49 -11.53
CA GLY A 33 -6.04 4.29 -10.22
C GLY A 33 -5.54 5.60 -9.61
N GLY A 34 -4.66 5.47 -8.62
CA GLY A 34 -3.80 6.56 -8.15
C GLY A 34 -2.93 6.11 -6.98
N TYR A 35 -2.06 6.98 -6.49
CA TYR A 35 -1.25 6.66 -5.31
C TYR A 35 -1.32 7.73 -4.22
N ILE A 36 -1.05 7.29 -3.00
CA ILE A 36 -0.95 8.12 -1.80
C ILE A 36 0.52 8.18 -1.39
N TRP A 37 1.06 9.39 -1.35
CA TRP A 37 2.43 9.63 -0.91
C TRP A 37 2.43 10.11 0.54
N HIS A 38 2.63 9.19 1.46
CA HIS A 38 2.59 9.45 2.90
C HIS A 38 3.92 9.03 3.53
N ALA A 39 4.51 9.85 4.40
CA ALA A 39 5.81 9.58 5.01
C ALA A 39 5.84 8.22 5.74
N THR A 40 7.01 7.57 5.81
CA THR A 40 7.19 6.38 6.65
C THR A 40 6.88 6.71 8.11
N GLY A 41 6.16 5.82 8.80
CA GLY A 41 5.67 6.08 10.17
C GLY A 41 4.42 6.96 10.28
N SER A 42 3.85 7.45 9.18
CA SER A 42 2.62 8.28 9.22
C SER A 42 1.30 7.49 9.32
N GLY A 43 1.35 6.15 9.43
CA GLY A 43 0.17 5.29 9.53
C GLY A 43 -0.49 4.96 8.19
N LYS A 44 0.32 4.58 7.19
CA LYS A 44 -0.17 4.19 5.85
C LYS A 44 -1.05 2.96 5.88
N THR A 45 -0.63 1.90 6.57
CA THR A 45 -1.39 0.65 6.72
C THR A 45 -2.79 0.86 7.26
N LEU A 46 -2.92 1.66 8.33
CA LEU A 46 -4.23 2.03 8.88
C LEU A 46 -5.09 2.80 7.86
N THR A 47 -4.47 3.74 7.15
CA THR A 47 -5.15 4.58 6.15
C THR A 47 -5.61 3.76 4.95
N SER A 48 -4.77 2.87 4.44
CA SER A 48 -5.05 2.01 3.29
C SER A 48 -6.12 0.97 3.64
N PHE A 49 -6.08 0.43 4.85
CA PHE A 49 -7.11 -0.47 5.35
C PHE A 49 -8.47 0.23 5.46
N LYS A 50 -8.49 1.44 6.01
CA LYS A 50 -9.72 2.24 6.06
C LYS A 50 -10.26 2.55 4.66
N ALA A 51 -9.38 2.89 3.71
CA ALA A 51 -9.78 3.08 2.32
C ALA A 51 -10.44 1.82 1.75
N ALA A 52 -9.91 0.62 2.05
CA ALA A 52 -10.53 -0.64 1.67
C ALA A 52 -11.98 -0.75 2.21
N GLN A 53 -12.17 -0.46 3.50
CA GLN A 53 -13.50 -0.49 4.11
C GLN A 53 -14.48 0.50 3.46
N ASN A 54 -14.05 1.72 3.16
CA ASN A 54 -14.88 2.71 2.48
C ASN A 54 -15.30 2.21 1.09
N LEU A 55 -14.40 1.55 0.36
CA LEU A 55 -14.68 1.00 -0.96
C LEU A 55 -15.65 -0.20 -0.92
N LEU A 56 -15.65 -0.99 0.16
CA LEU A 56 -16.66 -2.03 0.36
C LEU A 56 -18.07 -1.44 0.49
N ALA A 57 -18.23 -0.20 0.96
CA ALA A 57 -19.53 0.45 1.01
C ALA A 57 -20.07 0.86 -0.38
N LEU A 58 -19.23 0.85 -1.44
CA LEU A 58 -19.63 1.23 -2.79
C LEU A 58 -20.29 0.05 -3.53
N PRO A 59 -21.57 0.14 -3.96
CA PRO A 59 -22.25 -0.97 -4.64
C PRO A 59 -21.62 -1.37 -5.99
N LYS A 60 -20.95 -0.41 -6.64
CA LYS A 60 -20.27 -0.62 -7.93
C LYS A 60 -18.96 -1.38 -7.83
N VAL A 61 -18.42 -1.57 -6.62
CA VAL A 61 -17.19 -2.33 -6.37
C VAL A 61 -17.58 -3.75 -6.01
N ALA A 62 -17.25 -4.68 -6.89
CA ALA A 62 -17.54 -6.11 -6.68
C ALA A 62 -16.67 -6.65 -5.54
N LYS A 63 -15.38 -6.31 -5.57
CA LYS A 63 -14.39 -6.82 -4.62
C LYS A 63 -13.28 -5.82 -4.37
N VAL A 64 -12.75 -5.81 -3.15
CA VAL A 64 -11.52 -5.11 -2.79
C VAL A 64 -10.47 -6.16 -2.45
N VAL A 65 -9.30 -6.08 -3.10
CA VAL A 65 -8.15 -6.94 -2.83
C VAL A 65 -7.07 -6.09 -2.16
N PHE A 66 -6.88 -6.31 -0.86
CA PHE A 66 -5.84 -5.67 -0.08
C PHE A 66 -4.55 -6.49 -0.16
N VAL A 67 -3.55 -5.92 -0.82
CA VAL A 67 -2.29 -6.57 -1.14
C VAL A 67 -1.18 -5.97 -0.28
N VAL A 68 -0.51 -6.83 0.46
CA VAL A 68 0.56 -6.47 1.42
C VAL A 68 1.86 -7.17 1.05
N ASP A 69 2.98 -6.57 1.43
CA ASP A 69 4.23 -7.33 1.51
C ASP A 69 4.25 -8.14 2.81
N ARG A 70 4.72 -9.38 2.72
CA ARG A 70 4.85 -10.28 3.86
C ARG A 70 5.84 -9.76 4.89
N ALA A 71 6.89 -9.06 4.45
CA ALA A 71 7.91 -8.50 5.35
C ALA A 71 7.36 -7.37 6.22
N ASP A 72 6.33 -6.65 5.73
CA ASP A 72 5.79 -5.45 6.35
C ASP A 72 4.52 -5.72 7.18
N LEU A 73 4.03 -6.97 7.18
CA LEU A 73 2.94 -7.42 8.04
C LEU A 73 3.47 -7.78 9.43
N ASP A 74 3.16 -6.95 10.42
CA ASP A 74 3.30 -7.35 11.81
C ASP A 74 2.16 -8.28 12.26
N TYR A 75 2.38 -8.95 13.39
CA TYR A 75 1.42 -9.90 13.96
C TYR A 75 0.07 -9.24 14.28
N GLN A 76 0.09 -7.96 14.67
CA GLN A 76 -1.09 -7.19 15.04
C GLN A 76 -1.98 -6.96 13.81
N THR A 77 -1.40 -6.52 12.71
CA THR A 77 -2.07 -6.31 11.43
C THR A 77 -2.66 -7.63 10.90
N ILE A 78 -1.93 -8.74 11.00
CA ILE A 78 -2.44 -10.08 10.65
C ILE A 78 -3.65 -10.47 11.52
N GLN A 79 -3.62 -10.17 12.81
CA GLN A 79 -4.76 -10.45 13.70
C GLN A 79 -5.98 -9.62 13.32
N GLU A 80 -5.82 -8.32 13.07
CA GLU A 80 -6.92 -7.47 12.62
C GLU A 80 -7.57 -8.03 11.35
N PHE A 81 -6.76 -8.36 10.34
CA PHE A 81 -7.28 -8.95 9.10
C PHE A 81 -8.03 -10.26 9.33
N ASN A 82 -7.50 -11.13 10.20
CA ASN A 82 -8.17 -12.37 10.55
C ASN A 82 -9.45 -12.17 11.38
N ARG A 83 -9.64 -11.03 12.06
CA ARG A 83 -10.92 -10.65 12.70
C ARG A 83 -11.97 -10.26 11.66
N PHE A 84 -11.57 -9.60 10.58
CA PHE A 84 -12.48 -9.27 9.48
C PHE A 84 -12.83 -10.48 8.61
N GLU A 85 -11.83 -11.32 8.30
CA GLU A 85 -12.03 -12.53 7.53
C GLU A 85 -11.06 -13.62 7.99
N LYS A 86 -11.59 -14.66 8.64
CA LYS A 86 -10.79 -15.77 9.18
C LYS A 86 -10.01 -16.47 8.07
N GLY A 87 -8.69 -16.54 8.23
CA GLY A 87 -7.79 -17.23 7.30
C GLY A 87 -7.42 -16.41 6.07
N SER A 88 -7.69 -15.10 6.08
CA SER A 88 -7.33 -14.18 4.99
C SER A 88 -5.81 -14.03 4.83
N VAL A 89 -5.07 -13.99 5.94
CA VAL A 89 -3.61 -13.90 5.93
C VAL A 89 -3.00 -15.07 6.70
N ASP A 90 -2.37 -15.98 5.96
CA ASP A 90 -1.54 -17.07 6.49
C ASP A 90 -0.12 -17.02 5.90
N ALA A 91 0.84 -17.61 6.61
CA ALA A 91 2.26 -17.59 6.27
C ALA A 91 2.70 -18.60 5.17
N THR A 92 1.75 -19.31 4.54
CA THR A 92 2.03 -20.34 3.54
C THR A 92 1.98 -19.77 2.12
N ASP A 93 2.48 -20.49 1.11
CA ASP A 93 2.29 -20.12 -0.30
C ASP A 93 1.06 -20.80 -0.94
N ASN A 94 0.14 -21.31 -0.10
CA ASN A 94 -1.04 -22.01 -0.57
C ASN A 94 -2.06 -21.01 -1.14
N THR A 95 -2.26 -21.06 -2.45
CA THR A 95 -3.19 -20.16 -3.16
C THR A 95 -4.63 -20.67 -3.24
N ARG A 96 -4.95 -21.85 -2.69
CA ARG A 96 -6.31 -22.41 -2.75
C ARG A 96 -7.34 -21.54 -2.01
N ALA A 97 -7.00 -21.06 -0.82
CA ALA A 97 -7.88 -20.19 -0.04
C ALA A 97 -8.13 -18.87 -0.78
N LEU A 98 -7.05 -18.23 -1.27
CA LEU A 98 -7.11 -17.02 -2.06
C LEU A 98 -8.01 -17.17 -3.29
N VAL A 99 -7.81 -18.22 -4.10
CA VAL A 99 -8.60 -18.41 -5.33
C VAL A 99 -10.07 -18.68 -5.00
N ARG A 100 -10.35 -19.42 -3.92
CA ARG A 100 -11.72 -19.62 -3.43
C ARG A 100 -12.37 -18.28 -3.07
N GLN A 101 -11.70 -17.46 -2.27
CA GLN A 101 -12.19 -16.13 -1.85
C GLN A 101 -12.38 -15.16 -3.02
N LEU A 102 -11.46 -15.17 -3.99
CA LEU A 102 -11.59 -14.38 -5.20
C LEU A 102 -12.80 -14.84 -6.03
N GLY A 103 -13.06 -16.14 -6.11
CA GLY A 103 -14.20 -16.70 -6.84
C GLY A 103 -15.54 -16.67 -6.12
N ASP A 104 -15.55 -16.40 -4.82
CA ASP A 104 -16.74 -16.34 -3.97
C ASP A 104 -17.43 -14.97 -4.10
N PRO A 105 -18.69 -14.87 -4.56
CA PRO A 105 -19.39 -13.59 -4.66
C PRO A 105 -19.68 -12.93 -3.31
N ASP A 106 -19.75 -13.70 -2.22
CA ASP A 106 -20.07 -13.18 -0.88
C ASP A 106 -18.82 -12.60 -0.18
N THR A 107 -17.63 -13.04 -0.58
CA THR A 107 -16.36 -12.48 -0.07
C THR A 107 -16.02 -11.17 -0.78
N ARG A 108 -16.42 -10.03 -0.22
CA ARG A 108 -16.16 -8.71 -0.84
C ARG A 108 -14.78 -8.11 -0.54
N LEU A 109 -14.15 -8.49 0.58
CA LEU A 109 -12.78 -8.13 0.92
C LEU A 109 -11.90 -9.37 0.83
N VAL A 110 -10.75 -9.26 0.18
CA VAL A 110 -9.73 -10.32 0.14
C VAL A 110 -8.41 -9.70 0.56
N VAL A 111 -7.78 -10.27 1.58
CA VAL A 111 -6.44 -9.84 2.00
C VAL A 111 -5.45 -10.90 1.53
N THR A 112 -4.34 -10.49 0.94
CA THR A 112 -3.33 -11.44 0.45
C THR A 112 -1.96 -10.78 0.35
N THR A 113 -0.91 -11.61 0.33
CA THR A 113 0.41 -11.12 -0.06
C THR A 113 0.53 -11.00 -1.58
N ILE A 114 1.45 -10.13 -2.03
CA ILE A 114 1.78 -9.97 -3.45
C ILE A 114 2.26 -11.29 -4.08
N GLN A 115 3.01 -12.11 -3.34
CA GLN A 115 3.56 -13.38 -3.84
C GLN A 115 2.46 -14.42 -4.06
N LYS A 116 1.48 -14.51 -3.15
CA LYS A 116 0.31 -15.38 -3.31
C LYS A 116 -0.52 -14.97 -4.51
N LEU A 117 -0.78 -13.67 -4.67
CA LEU A 117 -1.53 -13.15 -5.80
C LEU A 117 -0.84 -13.46 -7.13
N ASN A 118 0.47 -13.20 -7.24
CA ASN A 118 1.24 -13.52 -8.44
C ASN A 118 1.20 -15.04 -8.74
N THR A 119 1.38 -15.88 -7.72
CA THR A 119 1.32 -17.34 -7.84
C THR A 119 -0.08 -17.82 -8.26
N ALA A 120 -1.14 -17.16 -7.79
CA ALA A 120 -2.52 -17.50 -8.15
C ALA A 120 -2.81 -17.20 -9.62
N LEU A 121 -2.33 -16.06 -10.13
CA LEU A 121 -2.47 -15.65 -11.53
C LEU A 121 -1.60 -16.49 -12.49
N SER A 122 -0.52 -17.09 -12.01
CA SER A 122 0.39 -17.91 -12.83
C SER A 122 -0.11 -19.32 -13.12
N ARG A 123 -0.95 -19.87 -12.23
CA ARG A 123 -1.21 -21.31 -12.18
C ARG A 123 -2.43 -21.64 -13.04
N GLU A 124 -2.23 -22.45 -14.08
CA GLU A 124 -3.28 -22.87 -15.02
C GLU A 124 -4.49 -23.51 -14.33
N ARG A 125 -4.27 -24.30 -13.27
CA ARG A 125 -5.38 -24.89 -12.47
C ARG A 125 -6.36 -23.87 -11.88
N HIS A 126 -5.98 -22.60 -11.79
CA HIS A 126 -6.81 -21.50 -11.27
C HIS A 126 -7.43 -20.66 -12.38
N ALA A 127 -7.09 -20.91 -13.65
CA ALA A 127 -7.50 -20.10 -14.79
C ALA A 127 -9.03 -19.99 -14.90
N ALA A 128 -9.78 -21.07 -14.70
CA ALA A 128 -11.24 -21.06 -14.79
C ALA A 128 -11.89 -20.08 -13.79
N VAL A 129 -11.39 -20.02 -12.55
CA VAL A 129 -11.91 -19.07 -11.54
C VAL A 129 -11.51 -17.65 -11.88
N MET A 130 -10.25 -17.43 -12.24
CA MET A 130 -9.74 -16.11 -12.60
C MET A 130 -10.43 -15.54 -13.84
N GLU A 131 -10.75 -16.39 -14.82
CA GLU A 131 -11.47 -16.02 -16.03
C GLU A 131 -12.90 -15.55 -15.74
N ARG A 132 -13.58 -16.19 -14.78
CA ARG A 132 -14.95 -15.83 -14.37
C ARG A 132 -15.04 -14.42 -13.78
N ILE A 133 -14.00 -13.96 -13.10
CA ILE A 133 -13.97 -12.67 -12.39
C ILE A 133 -13.19 -11.58 -13.14
N LYS A 134 -12.71 -11.86 -14.35
CA LYS A 134 -11.81 -10.95 -15.09
C LYS A 134 -12.44 -9.61 -15.46
N ASP A 135 -13.76 -9.60 -15.65
CA ASP A 135 -14.54 -8.42 -16.06
C ASP A 135 -15.20 -7.73 -14.84
N ASP A 136 -15.04 -8.29 -13.63
CA ASP A 136 -15.55 -7.69 -12.39
C ASP A 136 -14.79 -6.40 -12.05
N ARG A 137 -15.50 -5.44 -11.45
CA ARG A 137 -14.86 -4.23 -10.93
C ARG A 137 -14.15 -4.53 -9.61
N ILE A 138 -12.90 -4.94 -9.71
CA ILE A 138 -12.04 -5.25 -8.57
C ILE A 138 -11.11 -4.06 -8.28
N VAL A 139 -11.08 -3.61 -7.03
CA VAL A 139 -10.16 -2.56 -6.60
C VAL A 139 -9.02 -3.18 -5.80
N PHE A 140 -7.79 -3.01 -6.27
CA PHE A 140 -6.58 -3.43 -5.58
C PHE A 140 -6.01 -2.27 -4.77
N ILE A 141 -5.71 -2.50 -3.50
CA ILE A 141 -4.99 -1.56 -2.64
C ILE A 141 -3.68 -2.22 -2.25
N PHE A 142 -2.58 -1.58 -2.57
CA PHE A 142 -1.24 -2.04 -2.24
C PHE A 142 -0.68 -1.19 -1.11
N ASP A 143 -0.37 -1.83 0.01
CA ASP A 143 0.35 -1.19 1.11
C ASP A 143 1.86 -1.34 0.91
N GLU A 144 2.61 -0.30 1.28
CA GLU A 144 4.08 -0.22 1.13
C GLU A 144 4.60 -0.72 -0.23
N CYS A 145 4.24 -0.02 -1.32
CA CYS A 145 4.64 -0.41 -2.66
C CYS A 145 6.17 -0.38 -2.85
N HIS A 146 6.82 -1.54 -2.68
CA HIS A 146 8.27 -1.71 -2.86
C HIS A 146 8.66 -2.04 -4.30
N ARG A 147 9.79 -1.45 -4.74
CA ARG A 147 10.31 -1.47 -6.12
C ARG A 147 10.45 -2.86 -6.74
N SER A 148 10.95 -3.85 -5.99
CA SER A 148 11.46 -5.11 -6.55
C SER A 148 10.39 -6.13 -6.93
N GLN A 149 9.24 -6.13 -6.24
CA GLN A 149 8.20 -7.15 -6.45
C GLN A 149 6.99 -6.64 -7.24
N PHE A 150 6.88 -5.32 -7.38
CA PHE A 150 5.67 -4.71 -7.88
C PHE A 150 5.50 -4.81 -9.40
N GLY A 151 6.60 -4.78 -10.17
CA GLY A 151 6.53 -4.66 -11.63
C GLY A 151 5.83 -5.83 -12.33
N GLU A 152 6.17 -7.07 -11.98
CA GLU A 152 5.61 -8.26 -12.63
C GLU A 152 4.15 -8.50 -12.25
N ALA A 153 3.87 -8.49 -10.94
CA ALA A 153 2.52 -8.72 -10.42
C ALA A 153 1.54 -7.65 -10.94
N HIS A 154 1.94 -6.39 -10.95
CA HIS A 154 1.15 -5.30 -11.52
C HIS A 154 0.84 -5.51 -13.01
N GLY A 155 1.83 -5.95 -13.80
CA GLY A 155 1.64 -6.26 -15.21
C GLY A 155 0.58 -7.35 -15.40
N ARG A 156 0.70 -8.45 -14.65
CA ARG A 156 -0.23 -9.58 -14.74
C ARG A 156 -1.64 -9.22 -14.30
N ILE A 157 -1.80 -8.45 -13.22
CA ILE A 157 -3.11 -7.97 -12.77
C ILE A 157 -3.76 -7.12 -13.87
N ARG A 158 -3.03 -6.18 -14.46
CA ARG A 158 -3.53 -5.32 -15.53
C ARG A 158 -3.88 -6.09 -16.81
N THR A 159 -3.11 -7.14 -17.14
CA THR A 159 -3.40 -8.00 -18.28
C THR A 159 -4.64 -8.86 -18.04
N HIS A 160 -4.82 -9.37 -16.82
CA HIS A 160 -5.89 -10.32 -16.50
C HIS A 160 -7.23 -9.64 -16.20
N PHE A 161 -7.24 -8.66 -15.30
CA PHE A 161 -8.47 -8.01 -14.82
C PHE A 161 -8.74 -6.71 -15.58
N LYS A 162 -9.74 -6.73 -16.46
CA LYS A 162 -10.00 -5.64 -17.41
C LYS A 162 -10.61 -4.39 -16.77
N ALA A 163 -11.35 -4.57 -15.69
CA ALA A 163 -12.00 -3.48 -14.94
C ALA A 163 -11.30 -3.17 -13.61
N ALA A 164 -10.04 -3.62 -13.45
CA ALA A 164 -9.26 -3.39 -12.24
C ALA A 164 -8.86 -1.92 -12.07
N GLN A 165 -8.98 -1.43 -10.83
CA GLN A 165 -8.39 -0.18 -10.38
C GLN A 165 -7.32 -0.48 -9.34
N MET A 166 -6.17 0.16 -9.43
CA MET A 166 -5.03 -0.12 -8.54
C MET A 166 -4.64 1.16 -7.79
N PHE A 167 -4.56 1.05 -6.47
CA PHE A 167 -4.15 2.13 -5.58
C PHE A 167 -2.91 1.73 -4.79
N GLY A 168 -1.92 2.62 -4.72
CA GLY A 168 -0.68 2.36 -4.01
C GLY A 168 -0.44 3.32 -2.87
N PHE A 169 0.04 2.83 -1.73
CA PHE A 169 0.56 3.63 -0.63
C PHE A 169 2.08 3.51 -0.59
N THR A 170 2.80 4.63 -0.51
CA THR A 170 4.27 4.61 -0.44
C THR A 170 4.83 5.84 0.26
N GLY A 171 5.89 5.64 1.05
CA GLY A 171 6.71 6.75 1.57
C GLY A 171 7.76 7.24 0.59
N THR A 172 8.13 6.41 -0.39
CA THR A 172 9.27 6.62 -1.27
C THR A 172 8.86 6.37 -2.72
N PRO A 173 8.06 7.25 -3.34
CA PRO A 173 7.64 7.07 -4.71
C PRO A 173 8.85 7.09 -5.66
N ILE A 174 8.77 6.27 -6.71
CA ILE A 174 9.68 6.29 -7.84
C ILE A 174 9.22 7.44 -8.73
N LEU A 175 10.03 8.49 -8.77
CA LEU A 175 9.85 9.69 -9.58
C LEU A 175 10.76 9.59 -10.82
N ALA A 176 10.47 10.35 -11.87
CA ALA A 176 11.29 10.34 -13.09
C ALA A 176 12.80 10.57 -12.80
N LYS A 177 13.12 11.38 -11.78
CA LYS A 177 14.49 11.68 -11.35
C LYS A 177 15.27 10.52 -10.71
N ASN A 178 14.59 9.52 -10.12
CA ASN A 178 15.22 8.36 -9.47
C ASN A 178 14.88 7.03 -10.19
N ALA A 179 14.23 7.11 -11.34
CA ALA A 179 13.87 5.99 -12.18
C ALA A 179 15.08 5.52 -13.01
N VAL A 180 15.97 4.73 -12.40
CA VAL A 180 17.01 4.01 -13.15
C VAL A 180 16.35 2.80 -13.81
N GLN A 181 15.95 2.95 -15.07
CA GLN A 181 15.34 1.90 -15.93
C GLN A 181 14.07 1.23 -15.35
N SER A 182 13.35 1.91 -14.45
CA SER A 182 12.16 1.39 -13.77
C SER A 182 10.93 2.26 -14.08
N ARG A 183 9.74 1.67 -14.15
CA ARG A 183 8.48 2.43 -14.21
C ARG A 183 8.34 3.32 -12.98
N THR A 184 7.87 4.56 -13.16
CA THR A 184 7.59 5.46 -12.04
C THR A 184 6.35 4.98 -11.27
N THR A 185 6.19 5.44 -10.03
CA THR A 185 4.96 5.17 -9.25
C THR A 185 3.72 5.70 -9.98
N LYS A 186 3.88 6.80 -10.73
CA LYS A 186 2.82 7.35 -11.58
C LYS A 186 2.49 6.43 -12.76
N ASP A 187 3.48 5.83 -13.42
CA ASP A 187 3.24 4.88 -14.53
C ASP A 187 2.54 3.60 -14.07
N LEU A 188 2.77 3.23 -12.81
CA LEU A 188 2.15 2.07 -12.19
C LEU A 188 0.71 2.39 -11.80
N PHE A 189 0.51 3.40 -10.95
CA PHE A 189 -0.78 3.61 -10.30
C PHE A 189 -1.62 4.75 -10.87
N GLY A 190 -1.03 5.69 -11.59
CA GLY A 190 -1.68 6.94 -12.01
C GLY A 190 -1.29 8.13 -11.12
N GLU A 191 -2.17 9.12 -11.01
CA GLU A 191 -1.85 10.37 -10.33
C GLU A 191 -1.66 10.23 -8.82
N CYS A 192 -0.88 11.15 -8.24
CA CYS A 192 -0.79 11.31 -6.79
C CYS A 192 -2.10 11.94 -6.29
N LEU A 193 -2.89 11.18 -5.54
CA LEU A 193 -4.21 11.62 -5.06
C LEU A 193 -4.12 12.45 -3.77
N HIS A 194 -3.11 12.17 -2.95
CA HIS A 194 -2.85 12.90 -1.71
C HIS A 194 -1.38 12.76 -1.31
N ARG A 195 -0.82 13.83 -0.72
CA ARG A 195 0.56 13.88 -0.26
C ARG A 195 0.68 14.37 1.18
N TYR A 196 1.47 13.67 1.97
CA TYR A 196 1.86 14.01 3.34
C TYR A 196 3.32 13.57 3.54
N ILE A 197 4.28 14.45 3.25
CA ILE A 197 5.70 14.08 3.19
C ILE A 197 6.40 14.24 4.53
N LEU A 198 7.65 13.78 4.63
CA LEU A 198 8.44 13.82 5.85
C LEU A 198 8.50 15.24 6.47
N THR A 199 8.59 16.28 5.64
CA THR A 199 8.60 17.68 6.12
C THR A 199 7.28 18.07 6.79
N ASP A 200 6.14 17.60 6.27
CA ASP A 200 4.83 17.81 6.92
C ASP A 200 4.77 17.02 8.23
N ALA A 201 5.19 15.76 8.19
CA ALA A 201 5.17 14.86 9.34
C ALA A 201 6.03 15.35 10.51
N ILE A 202 7.20 15.92 10.23
CA ILE A 202 8.07 16.54 11.23
C ILE A 202 7.44 17.84 11.75
N ARG A 203 6.92 18.70 10.86
CA ARG A 203 6.27 19.97 11.25
C ARG A 203 5.10 19.74 12.20
N ASP A 204 4.31 18.70 11.94
CA ASP A 204 3.13 18.37 12.74
C ASP A 204 3.45 17.50 13.97
N ALA A 205 4.75 17.28 14.27
CA ALA A 205 5.23 16.41 15.36
C ALA A 205 4.67 14.98 15.33
N ASN A 206 4.30 14.50 14.13
CA ASN A 206 3.76 13.16 13.91
C ASN A 206 4.87 12.12 13.65
N VAL A 207 6.07 12.58 13.27
CA VAL A 207 7.28 11.77 13.04
C VAL A 207 8.48 12.52 13.63
N LEU A 208 9.44 11.78 14.21
CA LEU A 208 10.66 12.36 14.77
C LEU A 208 11.65 12.78 13.65
N PRO A 209 12.39 13.88 13.83
CA PRO A 209 13.46 14.26 12.91
C PRO A 209 14.63 13.28 13.00
N PHE A 210 15.44 13.23 11.94
CA PHE A 210 16.67 12.43 11.91
C PHE A 210 17.87 13.28 12.34
N ALA A 211 18.69 12.74 13.25
CA ALA A 211 20.06 13.21 13.48
C ALA A 211 21.00 12.28 12.71
N VAL A 212 21.64 12.80 11.66
CA VAL A 212 22.58 12.03 10.83
C VAL A 212 23.99 12.48 11.14
N GLU A 213 24.80 11.54 11.63
CA GLU A 213 26.22 11.76 11.95
C GLU A 213 27.08 10.80 11.14
N TYR A 214 28.16 11.31 10.54
CA TYR A 214 29.15 10.49 9.84
C TYR A 214 30.37 10.26 10.73
N TRP A 215 30.69 8.99 10.97
CA TRP A 215 31.84 8.57 11.76
C TRP A 215 32.85 7.85 10.85
N GLY A 216 33.62 8.62 10.09
CA GLY A 216 34.72 8.11 9.26
C GLY A 216 36.08 8.23 9.96
N PRO A 217 37.12 7.52 9.46
CA PRO A 217 38.48 7.72 9.93
C PRO A 217 38.85 9.21 9.77
N ALA A 218 39.49 9.79 10.80
CA ALA A 218 39.99 11.15 10.71
C ALA A 218 40.96 11.24 9.54
N GLU A 219 40.63 12.05 8.53
CA GLU A 219 41.61 12.42 7.52
C GLU A 219 42.78 13.11 8.23
N ALA A 220 43.99 12.60 8.01
CA ALA A 220 45.19 13.19 8.58
C ALA A 220 45.36 14.62 8.05
N GLY A 221 44.89 15.61 8.81
CA GLY A 221 45.08 17.03 8.52
C GLY A 221 43.88 17.95 8.70
N THR A 222 42.67 17.43 8.96
CA THR A 222 41.48 18.27 9.19
C THR A 222 40.99 18.13 10.63
N THR A 223 41.08 19.22 11.39
CA THR A 223 40.47 19.35 12.71
C THR A 223 38.95 19.46 12.57
N THR A 224 38.27 18.35 12.25
CA THR A 224 36.82 18.26 12.38
C THR A 224 36.49 17.89 13.82
N ARG A 225 35.79 18.78 14.53
CA ARG A 225 35.25 18.47 15.85
C ARG A 225 34.21 17.35 15.70
N PRO A 226 34.21 16.32 16.56
CA PRO A 226 33.12 15.36 16.60
C PRO A 226 31.82 16.10 16.98
N GLY A 227 30.74 15.86 16.23
CA GLY A 227 29.41 16.43 16.51
C GLY A 227 28.95 17.60 15.63
N ALA A 228 29.39 17.71 14.37
CA ALA A 228 28.80 18.67 13.44
C ALA A 228 27.37 18.25 13.05
N THR A 229 26.37 18.83 13.72
CA THR A 229 24.95 18.68 13.37
C THR A 229 24.69 19.38 12.03
N PHE A 230 24.33 18.61 11.00
CA PHE A 230 23.81 19.19 9.76
C PHE A 230 22.35 19.62 9.96
N THR A 231 22.13 20.85 10.42
CA THR A 231 20.81 21.47 10.34
C THR A 231 20.56 21.87 8.89
N SER A 232 19.74 21.11 8.16
CA SER A 232 19.21 21.60 6.89
C SER A 232 18.16 22.68 7.18
N THR A 233 18.51 23.93 6.93
CA THR A 233 17.54 25.02 6.92
C THR A 233 16.59 24.82 5.72
N PRO A 234 15.26 24.92 5.87
CA PRO A 234 14.35 24.78 4.73
C PRO A 234 14.56 25.95 3.75
N MET A 235 14.55 25.66 2.44
CA MET A 235 14.29 26.66 1.39
C MET A 235 12.79 26.90 1.25
#